data_AF-D5UE20-F1
#
_entry.id   AF-D5UE20-F1
#
_cell.length_a   1.000
_cell.length_b   1.000
_cell.length_c   1.000
_cell.angle_alpha   90.00
_cell.angle_beta   90.00
_cell.angle_gamma   90.00
#
_symmetry.space_group_name_H-M   'P 1'
#
loop_
_entity.id
_entity.type
_entity.pdbx_description
1 polymer ?
#
loop_
_entity_poly.entity_id
_entity_poly.type
_entity_poly.pdbx_seq_one_letter_code
_entity_poly.pdbx_strand_id
1 'polypeptide(L)'
;MSTRFPDDSPTTAPTTTVPHEPVAAAHEDPVVAAPPAPRVAHRASTDLALVATFAAFVAACALVPPIPTGSGVPITLQTFGVVTAGLVLGARRGFLAVALYLAVGLAGAPVFAGMTGGLGVLGGPSVGYLLAFPFAAAVAGWLGGYALRARPRWRYLLLVAAGLGSSFLVTHPAGILGLMARLGIGPGEALAIDVVYWPGDVAKNLLAAAVTLAVLRAFPDLRRR
;
A
#
# COMPACT_ATOMS: atom_id res chain seq x y z
N MET A 1 85.85 -49.79 -32.64
CA MET A 1 85.89 -49.18 -33.99
C MET A 1 84.78 -49.82 -34.82
N SER A 2 83.76 -49.04 -35.20
CA SER A 2 82.62 -49.33 -36.10
C SER A 2 81.64 -50.47 -35.75
N THR A 3 80.46 -50.18 -35.17
CA THR A 3 79.16 -49.81 -35.80
C THR A 3 78.34 -51.00 -36.34
N ARG A 4 77.16 -51.23 -35.75
CA ARG A 4 75.85 -51.31 -36.45
C ARG A 4 74.71 -51.41 -35.43
N PHE A 5 73.89 -50.36 -35.38
CA PHE A 5 72.57 -50.35 -34.76
C PHE A 5 71.56 -50.98 -35.75
N PRO A 6 70.64 -51.85 -35.31
CA PRO A 6 69.47 -52.24 -36.09
C PRO A 6 68.35 -51.18 -36.01
N ASP A 7 67.62 -51.08 -37.10
CA ASP A 7 66.60 -50.10 -37.46
C ASP A 7 65.22 -50.49 -36.89
N ASP A 8 64.76 -49.80 -35.85
CA ASP A 8 63.42 -49.96 -35.27
C ASP A 8 62.42 -49.04 -35.99
N SER A 9 61.96 -49.47 -37.17
CA SER A 9 60.81 -48.85 -37.84
C SER A 9 59.50 -49.42 -37.27
N PRO A 10 58.57 -48.60 -36.73
CA PRO A 10 57.33 -49.09 -36.15
C PRO A 10 56.35 -49.57 -37.23
N THR A 11 55.92 -50.82 -37.10
CA THR A 11 54.83 -51.47 -37.83
C THR A 11 53.56 -50.62 -37.83
N THR A 12 53.13 -50.16 -39.01
CA THR A 12 51.86 -49.45 -39.22
C THR A 12 50.68 -50.39 -39.02
N ALA A 13 49.86 -50.15 -37.99
CA ALA A 13 48.59 -50.83 -37.78
C ALA A 13 47.55 -50.41 -38.85
N PRO A 14 46.63 -51.30 -39.26
CA PRO A 14 45.64 -51.00 -40.29
C PRO A 14 44.57 -50.02 -39.78
N THR A 15 44.41 -48.90 -40.48
CA THR A 15 43.33 -47.92 -40.30
C THR A 15 41.98 -48.57 -40.63
N THR A 16 41.19 -48.89 -39.61
CA THR A 16 39.80 -49.29 -39.77
C THR A 16 38.97 -48.04 -40.02
N THR A 17 38.57 -47.83 -41.27
CA THR A 17 37.61 -46.78 -41.67
C THR A 17 36.21 -47.19 -41.22
N VAL A 18 35.70 -46.56 -40.16
CA VAL A 18 34.31 -46.70 -39.73
C VAL A 18 33.43 -45.90 -40.70
N PRO A 19 32.38 -46.48 -41.31
CA PRO A 19 31.44 -45.73 -42.14
C PRO A 19 30.69 -44.68 -41.31
N HIS A 20 30.73 -43.42 -41.74
CA HIS A 20 29.85 -42.38 -41.20
C HIS A 20 28.43 -42.60 -41.73
N GLU A 21 27.54 -43.17 -40.92
CA GLU A 21 26.10 -43.09 -41.20
C GLU A 21 25.64 -41.62 -41.09
N PRO A 22 24.82 -41.13 -42.02
CA PRO A 22 24.23 -39.80 -41.91
C PRO A 22 23.28 -39.79 -40.70
N VAL A 23 23.62 -38.96 -39.70
CA VAL A 23 22.76 -38.68 -38.54
C VAL A 23 21.43 -38.16 -39.08
N ALA A 24 20.39 -38.99 -38.98
CA ALA A 24 19.03 -38.61 -39.31
C ALA A 24 18.69 -37.33 -38.52
N ALA A 25 18.41 -36.25 -39.25
CA ALA A 25 17.98 -34.99 -38.67
C ALA A 25 16.77 -35.26 -37.77
N ALA A 26 16.94 -35.02 -36.47
CA ALA A 26 15.84 -35.06 -35.53
C ALA A 26 14.78 -34.06 -36.01
N HIS A 27 13.58 -34.56 -36.30
CA HIS A 27 12.40 -33.73 -36.39
C HIS A 27 12.18 -33.13 -35.01
N GLU A 28 12.67 -31.90 -34.81
CA GLU A 28 12.28 -31.09 -33.67
C GLU A 28 10.82 -30.69 -33.89
N ASP A 29 9.90 -31.39 -33.22
CA ASP A 29 8.51 -30.97 -33.14
C ASP A 29 8.49 -29.50 -32.68
N PRO A 30 7.79 -28.60 -33.38
CA PRO A 30 7.71 -27.21 -32.95
C PRO A 30 7.08 -27.18 -31.56
N VAL A 31 7.86 -26.75 -30.57
CA VAL A 31 7.39 -26.53 -29.20
C VAL A 31 6.28 -25.49 -29.27
N VAL A 32 5.03 -25.96 -29.31
CA VAL A 32 3.84 -25.13 -29.28
C VAL A 32 3.88 -24.38 -27.95
N ALA A 33 4.25 -23.11 -27.99
CA ALA A 33 4.28 -22.25 -26.83
C ALA A 33 2.92 -22.30 -26.16
N ALA A 34 2.89 -22.69 -24.88
CA ALA A 34 1.67 -22.75 -24.11
C ALA A 34 0.97 -21.37 -24.14
N PRO A 35 -0.36 -21.31 -24.34
CA PRO A 35 -1.06 -20.05 -24.39
C PRO A 35 -0.82 -19.27 -23.09
N PRO A 36 -0.62 -17.94 -23.16
CA PRO A 36 -0.35 -17.13 -21.98
C PRO A 36 -1.47 -17.32 -20.97
N ALA A 37 -1.10 -17.59 -19.72
CA ALA A 37 -2.05 -17.77 -18.63
C ALA A 37 -3.04 -16.60 -18.58
N PRO A 38 -4.34 -16.84 -18.37
CA PRO A 38 -5.34 -15.78 -18.36
C PRO A 38 -4.95 -14.74 -17.31
N ARG A 39 -4.72 -13.50 -17.76
CA ARG A 39 -4.55 -12.36 -16.86
C ARG A 39 -5.83 -12.29 -16.03
N VAL A 40 -5.73 -12.52 -14.73
CA VAL A 40 -6.88 -12.44 -13.81
C VAL A 40 -7.41 -11.01 -13.89
N ALA A 41 -8.47 -10.81 -14.66
CA ALA A 41 -9.12 -9.52 -14.80
C ALA A 41 -9.68 -9.14 -13.43
N HIS A 42 -9.17 -8.06 -12.82
CA HIS A 42 -9.81 -7.47 -11.66
C HIS A 42 -11.27 -7.17 -12.00
N ARG A 43 -12.21 -7.80 -11.29
CA ARG A 43 -13.63 -7.55 -11.50
C ARG A 43 -13.92 -6.16 -10.93
N ALA A 44 -14.25 -5.21 -11.81
CA ALA A 44 -14.56 -3.83 -11.42
C ALA A 44 -15.63 -3.74 -10.30
N SER A 45 -16.55 -4.70 -10.25
CA SER A 45 -17.54 -4.83 -9.18
C SER A 45 -16.92 -5.08 -7.80
N THR A 46 -15.87 -5.91 -7.70
CA THR A 46 -15.15 -6.15 -6.44
C THR A 46 -14.44 -4.88 -5.96
N ASP A 47 -13.81 -4.16 -6.89
CA ASP A 47 -13.11 -2.91 -6.56
C ASP A 47 -14.08 -1.84 -6.06
N LEU A 48 -15.23 -1.71 -6.71
CA LEU A 48 -16.32 -0.82 -6.26
C LEU A 48 -16.85 -1.22 -4.88
N ALA A 49 -17.09 -2.50 -4.64
CA ALA A 49 -17.55 -2.99 -3.35
C ALA A 49 -16.54 -2.68 -2.24
N LEU A 50 -15.24 -2.94 -2.46
CA LEU A 50 -14.18 -2.63 -1.50
C LEU A 50 -14.09 -1.13 -1.19
N VAL A 51 -14.17 -0.29 -2.23
CA VAL A 51 -14.16 1.17 -2.10
C VAL A 51 -15.36 1.64 -1.27
N ALA A 52 -16.57 1.16 -1.57
CA ALA A 52 -17.78 1.51 -0.83
C ALA A 52 -17.74 1.00 0.63
N THR A 53 -17.32 -0.24 0.86
CA THR A 53 -17.21 -0.81 2.21
C THR A 53 -16.20 -0.04 3.07
N PHE A 54 -15.05 0.33 2.52
CA PHE A 54 -14.07 1.11 3.28
C PHE A 54 -14.47 2.58 3.46
N ALA A 55 -15.17 3.18 2.50
CA ALA A 55 -15.80 4.49 2.70
C ALA A 55 -16.79 4.45 3.88
N ALA A 56 -17.64 3.42 3.92
CA ALA A 56 -18.59 3.19 5.01
C ALA A 56 -17.87 2.89 6.34
N PHE A 57 -16.75 2.16 6.32
CA PHE A 57 -15.93 1.91 7.52
C PHE A 57 -15.35 3.20 8.11
N VAL A 58 -14.83 4.10 7.26
CA VAL A 58 -14.35 5.42 7.71
C VAL A 58 -15.48 6.27 8.28
N ALA A 59 -16.65 6.25 7.64
CA ALA A 59 -17.86 6.89 8.16
C ALA A 59 -18.30 6.30 9.50
N ALA A 60 -18.27 4.97 9.66
CA ALA A 60 -18.61 4.30 10.91
C ALA A 60 -17.67 4.67 12.05
N CYS A 61 -16.40 4.96 11.76
CA CYS A 61 -15.45 5.47 12.76
C CYS A 61 -15.86 6.86 13.31
N ALA A 62 -16.72 7.62 12.60
CA ALA A 62 -17.28 8.88 13.09
C ALA A 62 -18.37 8.71 14.17
N LEU A 63 -18.96 7.52 14.28
CA LEU A 63 -19.95 7.19 15.31
C LEU A 63 -19.34 7.15 16.71
N VAL A 64 -18.02 6.92 16.81
CA VAL A 64 -17.31 7.01 18.08
C VAL A 64 -17.27 8.48 18.50
N PRO A 65 -17.80 8.82 19.69
CA PRO A 65 -17.88 10.20 20.13
C PRO A 65 -16.53 10.92 20.05
N PRO A 66 -16.45 12.09 19.39
CA PRO A 66 -15.22 12.87 19.34
C PRO A 66 -14.84 13.39 20.73
N ILE A 67 -13.54 13.50 21.00
CA ILE A 67 -13.04 14.17 22.21
C ILE A 67 -12.71 15.62 21.85
N PRO A 68 -13.39 16.62 22.45
CA PRO A 68 -13.11 18.03 22.19
C PRO A 68 -11.71 18.45 22.67
N THR A 69 -11.04 19.32 21.92
CA THR A 69 -9.67 19.82 22.25
C THR A 69 -9.60 21.33 22.51
N GLY A 70 -10.73 22.03 22.50
CA GLY A 70 -10.79 23.50 22.62
C GLY A 70 -10.40 24.28 21.35
N SER A 71 -9.60 23.68 20.45
CA SER A 71 -9.17 24.29 19.17
C SER A 71 -10.23 24.28 18.05
N GLY A 72 -11.42 23.72 18.32
CA GLY A 72 -12.43 23.44 17.31
C GLY A 72 -12.13 22.22 16.43
N VAL A 73 -11.00 21.52 16.65
CA VAL A 73 -10.65 20.28 15.95
C VAL A 73 -10.69 19.10 16.94
N PRO A 74 -11.74 18.26 16.92
CA PRO A 74 -11.83 17.15 17.86
C PRO A 74 -10.83 16.01 17.56
N ILE A 75 -10.45 15.27 18.59
CA ILE A 75 -9.79 13.95 18.41
C ILE A 75 -10.86 12.94 17.99
N THR A 76 -10.63 12.25 16.87
CA THR A 76 -11.56 11.26 16.32
C THR A 76 -10.89 9.91 16.06
N LEU A 77 -11.72 8.87 15.86
CA LEU A 77 -11.27 7.57 15.37
C LEU A 77 -11.16 7.52 13.82
N GLN A 78 -11.60 8.57 13.11
CA GLN A 78 -11.66 8.55 11.65
C GLN A 78 -10.27 8.46 11.01
N THR A 79 -9.23 9.07 11.58
CA THR A 79 -7.86 8.98 11.06
C THR A 79 -7.33 7.53 11.09
N PHE A 80 -7.73 6.73 12.08
CA PHE A 80 -7.46 5.29 12.10
C PHE A 80 -8.13 4.58 10.90
N GLY A 81 -9.40 4.91 10.62
CA GLY A 81 -10.13 4.36 9.48
C GLY A 81 -9.45 4.69 8.15
N VAL A 82 -9.03 5.94 7.98
CA VAL A 82 -8.33 6.45 6.78
C VAL A 82 -7.03 5.70 6.53
N VAL A 83 -6.15 5.61 7.55
CA VAL A 83 -4.87 4.90 7.40
C VAL A 83 -5.10 3.42 7.14
N THR A 84 -6.05 2.78 7.86
CA THR A 84 -6.38 1.38 7.66
C THR A 84 -6.91 1.13 6.24
N ALA A 85 -7.73 2.02 5.69
CA ALA A 85 -8.19 1.92 4.30
C ALA A 85 -7.01 1.91 3.31
N GLY A 86 -6.04 2.80 3.50
CA GLY A 86 -4.80 2.82 2.73
C GLY A 86 -4.00 1.53 2.88
N LEU A 87 -3.68 1.13 4.11
CA LEU A 87 -2.87 -0.04 4.40
C LEU A 87 -3.52 -1.35 3.94
N VAL A 88 -4.85 -1.45 3.97
CA VAL A 88 -5.60 -2.66 3.58
C VAL A 88 -5.95 -2.70 2.11
N LEU A 89 -6.22 -1.58 1.45
CA LEU A 89 -6.62 -1.57 0.02
C LEU A 89 -5.48 -1.20 -0.93
N GLY A 90 -4.39 -0.64 -0.42
CA GLY A 90 -3.30 -0.06 -1.21
C GLY A 90 -3.61 1.38 -1.65
N ALA A 91 -2.64 2.01 -2.32
CA ALA A 91 -2.67 3.44 -2.60
C ALA A 91 -3.91 3.88 -3.40
N ARG A 92 -4.19 3.22 -4.53
CA ARG A 92 -5.28 3.62 -5.44
C ARG A 92 -6.66 3.39 -4.84
N ARG A 93 -6.95 2.18 -4.36
CA ARG A 93 -8.27 1.83 -3.80
C ARG A 93 -8.50 2.53 -2.45
N GLY A 94 -7.47 2.69 -1.63
CA GLY A 94 -7.53 3.46 -0.39
C GLY A 94 -7.86 4.93 -0.65
N PHE A 95 -7.19 5.57 -1.61
CA PHE A 95 -7.52 6.92 -2.05
C PHE A 95 -8.99 7.02 -2.48
N LEU A 96 -9.45 6.12 -3.36
CA LEU A 96 -10.83 6.15 -3.87
C LEU A 96 -11.88 5.93 -2.76
N ALA A 97 -11.63 5.02 -1.81
CA ALA A 97 -12.51 4.78 -0.67
C ALA A 97 -12.66 6.05 0.19
N VAL A 98 -11.55 6.70 0.50
CA VAL A 98 -11.56 7.88 1.36
C VAL A 98 -12.04 9.12 0.60
N ALA A 99 -11.76 9.23 -0.70
CA ALA A 99 -12.34 10.26 -1.57
C ALA A 99 -13.86 10.11 -1.67
N LEU A 100 -14.37 8.87 -1.78
CA LEU A 100 -15.81 8.61 -1.77
C LEU A 100 -16.44 9.02 -0.43
N TYR A 101 -15.83 8.65 0.70
CA TYR A 101 -16.25 9.10 2.03
C TYR A 101 -16.32 10.64 2.11
N LEU A 102 -15.30 11.33 1.60
CA LEU A 102 -15.25 12.79 1.58
C LEU A 102 -16.37 13.37 0.70
N ALA A 103 -16.56 12.84 -0.50
CA ALA A 103 -17.64 13.27 -1.41
C ALA A 103 -19.02 13.09 -0.78
N VAL A 104 -19.29 11.94 -0.15
CA VAL A 104 -20.56 11.65 0.51
C VAL A 104 -20.82 12.63 1.67
N GLY A 105 -19.81 12.90 2.49
CA GLY A 105 -19.96 13.87 3.57
C GLY A 105 -20.12 15.30 3.06
N LEU A 106 -19.39 15.72 2.03
CA LEU A 106 -19.58 17.04 1.41
C LEU A 106 -20.94 17.19 0.73
N ALA A 107 -21.52 16.10 0.23
CA ALA A 107 -22.89 16.06 -0.30
C ALA A 107 -23.97 16.22 0.79
N GLY A 108 -23.59 16.23 2.08
CA GLY A 108 -24.50 16.53 3.19
C GLY A 108 -24.76 15.36 4.15
N ALA A 109 -24.24 14.16 3.86
CA ALA A 109 -24.42 13.04 4.78
C ALA A 109 -23.66 13.28 6.10
N PRO A 110 -24.25 12.94 7.27
CA PRO A 110 -23.64 13.18 8.58
C PRO A 110 -22.57 12.13 8.91
N VAL A 111 -21.50 12.08 8.12
CA VAL A 111 -20.43 11.07 8.20
C VAL A 111 -19.11 11.62 8.74
N PHE A 112 -19.03 12.93 8.95
CA PHE A 112 -17.86 13.59 9.54
C PHE A 112 -17.96 13.61 11.06
N ALA A 113 -16.85 13.97 11.71
CA ALA A 113 -16.74 14.07 13.16
C ALA A 113 -17.93 14.81 13.78
N GLY A 114 -18.49 14.27 14.86
CA GLY A 114 -19.66 14.84 15.52
C GLY A 114 -20.95 14.70 14.71
N MET A 115 -21.03 13.71 13.80
CA MET A 115 -22.17 13.46 12.91
C MET A 115 -22.53 14.69 12.06
N THR A 116 -21.50 15.37 11.56
CA THR A 116 -21.63 16.55 10.70
C THR A 116 -21.45 16.20 9.22
N GLY A 117 -21.86 17.11 8.34
CA GLY A 117 -21.77 16.97 6.89
C GLY A 117 -22.01 18.30 6.17
N GLY A 118 -21.90 18.28 4.85
CA GLY A 118 -22.11 19.42 3.96
C GLY A 118 -20.87 20.29 3.77
N LEU A 119 -20.96 21.26 2.85
CA LEU A 119 -19.85 22.14 2.50
C LEU A 119 -19.43 23.10 3.63
N GLY A 120 -20.31 23.35 4.62
CA GLY A 120 -20.01 24.24 5.74
C GLY A 120 -18.79 23.81 6.56
N VAL A 121 -18.49 22.51 6.62
CA VAL A 121 -17.31 22.00 7.35
C VAL A 121 -15.99 22.48 6.75
N LEU A 122 -15.98 22.87 5.47
CA LEU A 122 -14.79 23.41 4.81
C LEU A 122 -14.40 24.78 5.37
N GLY A 123 -15.34 25.49 6.00
CA GLY A 123 -15.06 26.75 6.71
C GLY A 123 -14.42 26.56 8.09
N GLY A 124 -14.39 25.33 8.63
CA GLY A 124 -13.89 25.05 9.98
C GLY A 124 -12.38 24.81 10.05
N PRO A 125 -11.78 24.86 11.26
CA PRO A 125 -10.34 24.68 11.47
C PRO A 125 -9.83 23.28 11.10
N SER A 126 -10.73 22.29 11.04
CA SER A 126 -10.39 20.90 10.69
C SER A 126 -10.24 20.66 9.18
N VAL A 127 -10.50 21.66 8.33
CA VAL A 127 -10.53 21.50 6.86
C VAL A 127 -9.24 20.90 6.29
N GLY A 128 -8.09 21.32 6.84
CA GLY A 128 -6.78 20.84 6.40
C GLY A 128 -6.63 19.33 6.60
N TYR A 129 -7.06 18.82 7.75
CA TYR A 129 -7.06 17.38 8.04
C TYR A 129 -8.03 16.65 7.12
N LEU A 130 -9.27 17.14 7.00
CA LEU A 130 -10.33 16.47 6.25
C LEU A 130 -10.00 16.32 4.76
N LEU A 131 -9.46 17.38 4.13
CA LEU A 131 -9.05 17.36 2.72
C LEU A 131 -7.80 16.51 2.49
N ALA A 132 -6.97 16.30 3.51
CA ALA A 132 -5.78 15.48 3.44
C ALA A 132 -6.08 13.97 3.48
N PHE A 133 -7.24 13.56 4.01
CA PHE A 133 -7.55 12.14 4.24
C PHE A 133 -7.40 11.24 3.01
N PRO A 134 -7.87 11.60 1.79
CA PRO A 134 -7.68 10.74 0.62
C PRO A 134 -6.20 10.52 0.29
N PHE A 135 -5.40 11.59 0.38
CA PHE A 135 -3.96 11.54 0.13
C PHE A 135 -3.21 10.77 1.21
N ALA A 136 -3.63 10.89 2.48
CA ALA A 136 -3.09 10.09 3.57
C ALA A 136 -3.34 8.59 3.30
N ALA A 137 -4.56 8.20 2.94
CA ALA A 137 -4.82 6.80 2.56
C ALA A 137 -3.96 6.33 1.38
N ALA A 138 -3.73 7.19 0.38
CA ALA A 138 -2.84 6.88 -0.75
C ALA A 138 -1.40 6.62 -0.28
N VAL A 139 -0.83 7.52 0.51
CA VAL A 139 0.55 7.45 1.01
C VAL A 139 0.72 6.26 1.96
N ALA A 140 -0.21 6.07 2.91
CA ALA A 140 -0.22 4.90 3.79
C ALA A 140 -0.22 3.59 2.97
N GLY A 141 -1.09 3.49 1.96
CA GLY A 141 -1.15 2.31 1.09
C GLY A 141 0.10 2.10 0.25
N TRP A 142 0.71 3.18 -0.24
CA TRP A 142 1.97 3.13 -1.00
C TRP A 142 3.13 2.63 -0.13
N LEU A 143 3.34 3.25 1.04
CA LEU A 143 4.35 2.83 2.03
C LEU A 143 4.08 1.41 2.54
N GLY A 144 2.81 1.09 2.82
CA GLY A 144 2.36 -0.23 3.26
C GLY A 144 2.66 -1.33 2.23
N GLY A 145 2.64 -1.00 0.94
CA GLY A 145 3.08 -1.91 -0.12
C GLY A 145 4.54 -2.35 0.04
N TYR A 146 5.44 -1.45 0.43
CA TYR A 146 6.83 -1.80 0.74
C TYR A 146 6.93 -2.62 2.03
N ALA A 147 6.18 -2.23 3.07
CA ALA A 147 6.14 -2.94 4.35
C ALA A 147 5.73 -4.42 4.18
N LEU A 148 4.75 -4.71 3.32
CA LEU A 148 4.26 -6.07 3.08
C LEU A 148 5.25 -6.95 2.29
N ARG A 149 6.10 -6.35 1.46
CA ARG A 149 7.19 -7.04 0.76
C ARG A 149 8.35 -7.41 1.69
N ALA A 150 8.46 -6.78 2.86
CA ALA A 150 9.51 -7.08 3.83
C ALA A 150 9.34 -8.46 4.50
N ARG A 151 10.42 -8.90 5.18
CA ARG A 151 10.44 -10.16 5.94
C ARG A 151 9.31 -10.18 6.99
N PRO A 152 8.63 -11.32 7.21
CA PRO A 152 7.46 -11.41 8.08
C PRO A 152 7.62 -10.79 9.47
N ARG A 153 8.78 -10.99 10.11
CA ARG A 153 9.09 -10.45 11.45
C ARG A 153 9.06 -8.91 11.55
N TRP A 154 9.30 -8.21 10.44
CA TRP A 154 9.35 -6.74 10.41
C TRP A 154 8.04 -6.10 9.93
N ARG A 155 7.11 -6.90 9.37
CA ARG A 155 5.92 -6.36 8.69
C ARG A 155 5.07 -5.49 9.59
N TYR A 156 4.87 -5.89 10.84
CA TYR A 156 4.09 -5.10 11.80
C TYR A 156 4.71 -3.72 12.01
N LEU A 157 5.99 -3.66 12.39
CA LEU A 157 6.69 -2.40 12.64
C LEU A 157 6.75 -1.51 11.39
N LEU A 158 6.94 -2.10 10.20
CA LEU A 158 6.96 -1.34 8.96
C LEU A 158 5.57 -0.83 8.55
N LEU A 159 4.49 -1.53 8.89
CA LEU A 159 3.12 -1.03 8.69
C LEU A 159 2.80 0.12 9.65
N VAL A 160 3.26 0.04 10.91
CA VAL A 160 3.17 1.16 11.85
C VAL A 160 3.92 2.36 11.31
N ALA A 161 5.16 2.17 10.84
CA ALA A 161 5.96 3.22 10.22
C ALA A 161 5.32 3.79 8.95
N ALA A 162 4.67 2.96 8.13
CA ALA A 162 3.93 3.41 6.95
C ALA A 162 2.74 4.30 7.32
N GLY A 163 1.99 3.92 8.34
CA GLY A 163 0.88 4.71 8.85
C GLY A 163 1.33 6.05 9.45
N LEU A 164 2.34 6.03 10.34
CA LEU A 164 2.94 7.24 10.89
C LEU A 164 3.55 8.13 9.80
N GLY A 165 4.24 7.54 8.83
CA GLY A 165 4.78 8.26 7.68
C GLY A 165 3.68 8.99 6.92
N SER A 166 2.52 8.36 6.69
CA SER A 166 1.36 9.05 6.13
C SER A 166 0.85 10.19 7.01
N SER A 167 0.75 9.99 8.33
CA SER A 167 0.31 11.05 9.25
C SER A 167 1.22 12.27 9.21
N PHE A 168 2.54 12.07 9.32
CA PHE A 168 3.52 13.15 9.40
C PHE A 168 3.84 13.79 8.05
N LEU A 169 3.69 13.07 6.93
CA LEU A 169 3.92 13.63 5.60
C LEU A 169 2.70 14.35 5.04
N VAL A 170 1.48 13.99 5.48
CA VAL A 170 0.24 14.44 4.84
C VAL A 170 -0.72 15.05 5.84
N THR A 171 -1.19 14.27 6.81
CA THR A 171 -2.28 14.67 7.71
C THR A 171 -1.91 15.86 8.61
N HIS A 172 -0.78 15.78 9.31
CA HIS A 172 -0.33 16.83 10.21
C HIS A 172 0.08 18.11 9.47
N PRO A 173 0.89 18.08 8.40
CA PRO A 173 1.22 19.30 7.66
C PRO A 173 -0.01 19.99 7.08
N ALA A 174 -0.92 19.25 6.45
CA ALA A 174 -2.15 19.83 5.91
C ALA A 174 -3.08 20.36 7.00
N GLY A 175 -3.17 19.65 8.13
CA GLY A 175 -3.91 20.07 9.31
C GLY A 175 -3.39 21.38 9.90
N ILE A 176 -2.07 21.49 10.09
CA ILE A 176 -1.39 22.71 10.55
C ILE A 176 -1.66 23.87 9.59
N LEU A 177 -1.54 23.66 8.28
CA LEU A 177 -1.86 24.69 7.27
C LEU A 177 -3.33 25.11 7.33
N GLY A 178 -4.24 24.17 7.55
CA GLY A 178 -5.66 24.43 7.75
C GLY A 178 -5.95 25.27 9.00
N LEU A 179 -5.30 24.94 10.12
CA LEU A 179 -5.38 25.69 11.37
C LEU A 179 -4.89 27.13 11.18
N MET A 180 -3.72 27.31 10.56
CA MET A 180 -3.16 28.63 10.26
C MET A 180 -4.12 29.45 9.38
N ALA A 181 -4.66 28.86 8.32
CA ALA A 181 -5.55 29.54 7.39
C ALA A 181 -6.92 29.90 8.00
N ARG A 182 -7.43 29.11 8.94
CA ARG A 182 -8.78 29.27 9.50
C ARG A 182 -8.83 30.02 10.83
N LEU A 183 -7.78 29.93 11.63
CA LEU A 183 -7.68 30.61 12.92
C LEU A 183 -6.81 31.87 12.87
N GLY A 184 -6.05 32.08 11.80
CA GLY A 184 -5.16 33.24 11.66
C GLY A 184 -3.94 33.19 12.61
N ILE A 185 -3.61 31.99 13.09
CA ILE A 185 -2.54 31.75 14.06
C ILE A 185 -1.19 31.47 13.38
N GLY A 186 -0.11 31.70 14.11
CA GLY A 186 1.25 31.41 13.65
C GLY A 186 1.56 29.89 13.59
N PRO A 187 2.64 29.49 12.89
CA PRO A 187 3.01 28.08 12.73
C PRO A 187 3.36 27.39 14.06
N GLY A 188 3.98 28.11 15.00
CA GLY A 188 4.32 27.56 16.32
C GLY A 188 3.09 27.22 17.17
N GLU A 189 2.06 28.07 17.11
CA GLU A 189 0.79 27.84 17.81
C GLU A 189 -0.02 26.72 17.15
N ALA A 190 -0.09 26.70 15.82
CA ALA A 190 -0.73 25.62 15.08
C ALA A 190 -0.06 24.27 15.35
N LEU A 191 1.28 24.22 15.42
CA LEU A 191 2.02 23.03 15.82
C LEU A 191 1.72 22.62 17.27
N ALA A 192 1.66 23.57 18.20
CA ALA A 192 1.33 23.29 19.61
C ALA A 192 -0.07 22.66 19.76
N ILE A 193 -1.05 23.14 18.99
CA ILE A 193 -2.38 22.51 18.89
C ILE A 193 -2.27 21.11 18.31
N ASP A 194 -1.51 20.93 17.22
CA ASP A 194 -1.41 19.67 16.50
C ASP A 194 -0.72 18.55 17.32
N VAL A 195 0.28 18.89 18.14
CA VAL A 195 1.03 17.94 18.97
C VAL A 195 0.11 17.16 19.94
N VAL A 196 -1.01 17.74 20.36
CA VAL A 196 -2.01 17.07 21.22
C VAL A 196 -2.56 15.80 20.56
N TYR A 197 -2.62 15.75 19.21
CA TYR A 197 -3.12 14.58 18.48
C TYR A 197 -2.12 13.43 18.41
N TRP A 198 -0.82 13.68 18.59
CA TRP A 198 0.26 12.74 18.28
C TRP A 198 0.23 11.46 19.13
N PRO A 199 0.03 11.51 20.47
CA PRO A 199 -0.05 10.28 21.27
C PRO A 199 -1.18 9.36 20.81
N GLY A 200 -2.35 9.96 20.51
CA GLY A 200 -3.49 9.24 19.97
C GLY A 200 -3.24 8.71 18.56
N ASP A 201 -2.50 9.45 17.74
CA ASP A 201 -2.13 9.01 16.38
C ASP A 201 -1.19 7.81 16.40
N VAL A 202 -0.21 7.78 17.31
CA VAL A 202 0.64 6.60 17.52
C VAL A 202 -0.18 5.38 17.91
N ALA A 203 -1.08 5.52 18.88
CA ALA A 203 -1.96 4.43 19.30
C ALA A 203 -2.84 3.90 18.16
N LYS A 204 -3.40 4.81 17.36
CA LYS A 204 -4.21 4.48 16.17
C LYS A 204 -3.39 3.74 15.12
N ASN A 205 -2.15 4.14 14.88
CA ASN A 205 -1.28 3.50 13.88
C ASN A 205 -0.79 2.11 14.31
N LEU A 206 -0.56 1.89 15.61
CA LEU A 206 -0.32 0.55 16.17
C LEU A 206 -1.52 -0.36 15.90
N LEU A 207 -2.74 0.13 16.18
CA LEU A 207 -3.97 -0.60 15.93
C LEU A 207 -4.20 -0.85 14.42
N ALA A 208 -3.99 0.16 13.58
CA ALA A 208 -4.16 0.05 12.12
C ALA A 208 -3.24 -1.02 11.52
N ALA A 209 -2.00 -1.11 11.97
CA ALA A 209 -1.07 -2.15 11.54
C ALA A 209 -1.54 -3.55 11.97
N ALA A 210 -2.01 -3.71 13.21
CA ALA A 210 -2.54 -4.98 13.71
C ALA A 210 -3.78 -5.42 12.91
N VAL A 211 -4.74 -4.52 12.71
CA VAL A 211 -5.96 -4.75 11.93
C VAL A 211 -5.61 -5.09 10.49
N THR A 212 -4.67 -4.35 9.87
CA THR A 212 -4.22 -4.63 8.50
C THR A 212 -3.67 -6.05 8.37
N LEU A 213 -2.82 -6.49 9.30
CA LEU A 213 -2.29 -7.85 9.27
C LEU A 213 -3.39 -8.89 9.47
N ALA A 214 -4.36 -8.65 10.36
CA ALA A 214 -5.49 -9.54 10.57
C ALA A 214 -6.35 -9.68 9.30
N VAL A 215 -6.73 -8.55 8.68
CA VAL A 215 -7.53 -8.53 7.45
C VAL A 215 -6.80 -9.21 6.31
N LEU A 216 -5.50 -8.92 6.11
CA LEU A 216 -4.72 -9.53 5.03
C LEU A 216 -4.33 -11.00 5.31
N ARG A 217 -4.55 -11.53 6.51
CA ARG A 217 -4.47 -12.96 6.81
C ARG A 217 -5.79 -13.65 6.49
N ALA A 218 -6.92 -13.02 6.82
CA ALA A 218 -8.26 -13.54 6.53
C ALA A 218 -8.63 -13.46 5.04
N PHE A 219 -8.16 -12.42 4.35
CA PHE A 219 -8.42 -12.17 2.92
C PHE A 219 -7.10 -11.99 2.15
N PRO A 220 -6.36 -13.07 1.85
CA PRO A 220 -5.06 -13.01 1.19
C PRO A 220 -5.09 -12.38 -0.21
N ASP A 221 -6.22 -12.48 -0.90
CA ASP A 221 -6.40 -11.94 -2.26
C ASP A 221 -6.22 -10.43 -2.32
N LEU A 222 -6.50 -9.72 -1.21
CA LEU A 222 -6.27 -8.28 -1.13
C LEU A 222 -4.79 -7.90 -1.26
N ARG A 223 -3.85 -8.83 -1.01
CA ARG A 223 -2.41 -8.59 -1.18
C ARG A 223 -1.98 -8.52 -2.65
N ARG A 224 -2.80 -9.01 -3.57
CA ARG A 224 -2.56 -8.94 -5.02
C ARG A 224 -3.06 -7.58 -5.54
N ARG A 225 -2.28 -6.53 -5.28
CA ARG A 225 -2.64 -5.14 -5.55
C ARG A 225 -1.43 -4.34 -6.01
#